data_AF-A0A180FNP9-F1
#
_entry.id   AF-A0A180FNP9-F1
#
_cell.length_a   1.000
_cell.length_b   1.000
_cell.length_c   1.000
_cell.angle_alpha   90.00
_cell.angle_beta   90.00
_cell.angle_gamma   90.00
#
_symmetry.space_group_name_H-M   'P 1'
#
loop_
_entity.id
_entity.type
_entity.pdbx_description
1 polymer ?
#
loop_
_entity_poly.entity_id
_entity_poly.type
_entity_poly.pdbx_seq_one_letter_code
_entity_poly.pdbx_strand_id
1 'polypeptide(L)'
;MELVQFNDYIMPNTALHQKDIDVNVYQTRPFLEEQSRQRGYKFVILGNTFVYPIAAYSRKIKTVEELKDGSTIIIPNDITNGGRSLLLLAKAGLITLREDVGYYPRMTDVTGNPHNLNILELEAPQLPRALDDNNVDLAVINNSFAVKAGLFLTDGIIVEDKDSPYVNIIVAREDNSNDERVRKFVQAYQSEEVLRTARQEFKDGAIQGW
;
A
#
# COMPACT_ATOMS: atom_id res chain seq x y z
N MET A 1 5.58 25.69 -0.72
CA MET A 1 4.98 24.38 -0.41
C MET A 1 5.41 24.01 0.99
N GLU A 2 4.49 23.58 1.83
CA GLU A 2 4.78 23.02 3.15
C GLU A 2 4.48 21.53 3.12
N LEU A 3 5.35 20.71 3.71
CA LEU A 3 5.17 19.26 3.79
C LEU A 3 4.71 18.88 5.20
N VAL A 4 3.51 18.34 5.29
CA VAL A 4 2.98 17.77 6.54
C VAL A 4 3.10 16.25 6.47
N GLN A 5 3.83 15.67 7.42
CA GLN A 5 4.09 14.23 7.46
C GLN A 5 3.19 13.55 8.49
N PHE A 6 2.69 12.37 8.12
CA PHE A 6 1.88 11.51 8.98
C PHE A 6 2.53 10.14 9.12
N ASN A 7 2.20 9.45 10.21
CA ASN A 7 2.76 8.14 10.55
C ASN A 7 1.76 6.99 10.34
N ASP A 8 0.56 7.29 9.86
CA ASP A 8 -0.52 6.34 9.60
C ASP A 8 -1.30 6.74 8.33
N TYR A 9 -2.25 5.89 7.94
CA TYR A 9 -3.07 6.08 6.73
C TYR A 9 -4.44 6.73 6.97
N ILE A 10 -4.80 7.06 8.21
CA ILE A 10 -6.10 7.66 8.57
C ILE A 10 -6.00 9.19 8.65
N MET A 11 -4.92 9.68 9.26
CA MET A 11 -4.73 11.11 9.50
C MET A 11 -4.65 11.97 8.23
N PRO A 12 -4.01 11.57 7.12
CA PRO A 12 -3.91 12.44 5.95
C PRO A 12 -5.27 12.81 5.33
N ASN A 13 -6.22 11.88 5.26
CA ASN A 13 -7.57 12.17 4.80
C ASN A 13 -8.37 13.00 5.81
N THR A 14 -8.15 12.76 7.11
CA THR A 14 -8.78 13.57 8.18
C THR A 14 -8.32 15.03 8.11
N ALA A 15 -7.01 15.26 7.99
CA ALA A 15 -6.43 16.60 7.84
C ALA A 15 -6.89 17.29 6.54
N LEU A 16 -6.99 16.54 5.43
CA LEU A 16 -7.52 17.08 4.18
C LEU A 16 -8.99 17.51 4.33
N HIS A 17 -9.81 16.72 5.00
CA HIS A 17 -11.21 17.04 5.28
C HIS A 17 -11.36 18.27 6.18
N GLN A 18 -10.53 18.36 7.22
CA GLN A 18 -10.52 19.47 8.20
C GLN A 18 -9.92 20.77 7.67
N LYS A 19 -9.39 20.75 6.42
CA LYS A 19 -8.75 21.88 5.76
C LYS A 19 -7.39 22.28 6.36
N ASP A 20 -6.77 21.36 7.10
CA ASP A 20 -5.40 21.55 7.62
C ASP A 20 -4.34 21.42 6.52
N ILE A 21 -4.66 20.68 5.45
CA ILE A 21 -3.83 20.56 4.24
C ILE A 21 -4.70 20.75 2.99
N ASP A 22 -4.09 21.16 1.88
CA ASP A 22 -4.82 21.39 0.61
C ASP A 22 -4.88 20.16 -0.30
N VAL A 23 -3.86 19.32 -0.25
CA VAL A 23 -3.69 18.15 -1.12
C VAL A 23 -3.02 17.05 -0.30
N ASN A 24 -3.36 15.79 -0.53
CA ASN A 24 -2.58 14.65 -0.04
C ASN A 24 -2.13 13.74 -1.18
N VAL A 25 -1.00 13.05 -0.96
CA VAL A 25 -0.36 12.15 -1.94
C VAL A 25 0.21 10.93 -1.20
N TYR A 26 -0.63 9.94 -0.92
CA TYR A 26 -0.21 8.77 -0.12
C TYR A 26 -0.99 7.48 -0.34
N GLN A 27 -2.11 7.55 -1.06
CA GLN A 27 -3.12 6.49 -1.11
C GLN A 27 -3.40 6.08 -2.54
N THR A 28 -4.03 4.91 -2.68
CA THR A 28 -4.51 4.37 -3.95
C THR A 28 -5.98 4.71 -4.14
N ARG A 29 -6.49 4.54 -5.36
CA ARG A 29 -7.92 4.73 -5.65
C ARG A 29 -8.85 3.84 -4.79
N PRO A 30 -8.62 2.52 -4.65
CA PRO A 30 -9.46 1.70 -3.78
C PRO A 30 -9.50 2.20 -2.32
N PHE A 31 -8.35 2.61 -1.76
CA PHE A 31 -8.28 3.12 -0.39
C PHE A 31 -9.08 4.41 -0.23
N LEU A 32 -8.96 5.35 -1.19
CA LEU A 32 -9.73 6.60 -1.20
C LEU A 32 -11.24 6.31 -1.28
N GLU A 33 -11.66 5.42 -2.18
CA GLU A 33 -13.07 5.07 -2.37
C GLU A 33 -13.65 4.47 -1.09
N GLU A 34 -12.93 3.55 -0.44
CA GLU A 34 -13.37 2.94 0.81
C GLU A 34 -13.43 3.94 1.97
N GLN A 35 -12.40 4.78 2.16
CA GLN A 35 -12.41 5.83 3.19
C GLN A 35 -13.54 6.84 2.96
N SER A 36 -13.76 7.25 1.70
CA SER A 36 -14.83 8.20 1.36
C SER A 36 -16.21 7.59 1.60
N ARG A 37 -16.40 6.31 1.28
CA ARG A 37 -17.63 5.56 1.56
C ARG A 37 -17.90 5.46 3.07
N GLN A 38 -16.88 5.16 3.87
CA GLN A 38 -17.02 5.00 5.32
C GLN A 38 -17.24 6.33 6.06
N ARG A 39 -16.58 7.40 5.63
CA ARG A 39 -16.50 8.67 6.38
C ARG A 39 -17.24 9.84 5.73
N GLY A 40 -17.82 9.64 4.55
CA GLY A 40 -18.57 10.66 3.83
C GLY A 40 -17.71 11.77 3.23
N TYR A 41 -16.43 11.50 2.96
CA TYR A 41 -15.54 12.50 2.39
C TYR A 41 -15.96 12.94 0.99
N LYS A 42 -15.73 14.21 0.69
CA LYS A 42 -15.99 14.88 -0.60
C LYS A 42 -14.68 15.28 -1.24
N PHE A 43 -13.99 14.27 -1.73
CA PHE A 43 -12.67 14.39 -2.32
C PHE A 43 -12.70 14.09 -3.81
N VAL A 44 -11.75 14.64 -4.53
CA VAL A 44 -11.53 14.39 -5.96
C VAL A 44 -10.09 13.97 -6.21
N ILE A 45 -9.94 13.15 -7.24
CA ILE A 45 -8.64 12.72 -7.76
C ILE A 45 -8.19 13.75 -8.79
N LEU A 46 -7.01 14.33 -8.57
CA LEU A 46 -6.45 15.35 -9.44
C LEU A 46 -5.43 14.79 -10.44
N GLY A 47 -4.87 13.62 -10.16
CA GLY A 47 -3.89 12.96 -11.02
C GLY A 47 -3.32 11.69 -10.39
N ASN A 48 -2.66 10.88 -11.22
CA ASN A 48 -1.91 9.72 -10.78
C ASN A 48 -0.49 10.13 -10.36
N THR A 49 0.12 9.31 -9.52
CA THR A 49 1.53 9.42 -9.15
C THR A 49 2.31 8.18 -9.60
N PHE A 50 2.71 7.32 -8.68
CA PHE A 50 3.47 6.12 -8.94
C PHE A 50 2.70 4.88 -8.50
N VAL A 51 2.96 3.77 -9.17
CA VAL A 51 2.67 2.44 -8.63
C VAL A 51 3.85 2.05 -7.75
N TYR A 52 3.54 1.72 -6.49
CA TYR A 52 4.49 1.16 -5.53
C TYR A 52 4.07 -0.28 -5.25
N PRO A 53 4.72 -1.28 -5.86
CA PRO A 53 4.44 -2.68 -5.60
C PRO A 53 4.53 -2.96 -4.09
N ILE A 54 3.55 -3.72 -3.58
CA ILE A 54 3.63 -4.25 -2.22
C ILE A 54 4.49 -5.52 -2.24
N ALA A 55 5.17 -5.83 -1.14
CA ALA A 55 6.00 -7.01 -1.05
C ALA A 55 5.89 -7.69 0.32
N ALA A 56 6.19 -8.98 0.35
CA ALA A 56 6.29 -9.80 1.53
C ALA A 56 7.77 -9.97 1.92
N TYR A 57 8.10 -9.74 3.18
CA TYR A 57 9.45 -9.74 3.74
C TYR A 57 9.59 -10.76 4.85
N SER A 58 10.78 -11.31 5.04
CA SER A 58 11.11 -12.17 6.19
C SER A 58 12.48 -11.83 6.79
N ARG A 59 12.61 -12.07 8.11
CA ARG A 59 13.91 -12.14 8.79
C ARG A 59 14.44 -13.57 8.94
N LYS A 60 13.61 -14.59 8.67
CA LYS A 60 13.89 -15.99 9.00
C LYS A 60 14.09 -16.86 7.78
N ILE A 61 13.32 -16.63 6.73
CA ILE A 61 13.35 -17.40 5.50
C ILE A 61 13.88 -16.56 4.34
N LYS A 62 14.43 -17.21 3.32
CA LYS A 62 14.92 -16.53 2.11
C LYS A 62 14.02 -16.78 0.92
N THR A 63 13.32 -17.91 0.90
CA THR A 63 12.35 -18.24 -0.15
C THR A 63 11.01 -18.67 0.45
N VAL A 64 9.95 -18.61 -0.35
CA VAL A 64 8.60 -18.93 0.10
C VAL A 64 8.44 -20.41 0.46
N GLU A 65 9.23 -21.30 -0.14
CA GLU A 65 9.24 -22.75 0.10
C GLU A 65 9.77 -23.14 1.48
N GLU A 66 10.45 -22.22 2.18
CA GLU A 66 10.93 -22.46 3.55
C GLU A 66 9.83 -22.25 4.60
N LEU A 67 8.66 -21.73 4.22
CA LEU A 67 7.49 -21.64 5.11
C LEU A 67 7.10 -23.05 5.58
N LYS A 68 6.77 -23.15 6.86
CA LYS A 68 6.34 -24.39 7.48
C LYS A 68 4.83 -24.37 7.69
N ASP A 69 4.26 -25.55 7.87
CA ASP A 69 2.88 -25.63 8.30
C ASP A 69 2.69 -24.87 9.63
N GLY A 70 1.66 -24.04 9.71
CA GLY A 70 1.42 -23.18 10.87
C GLY A 70 2.26 -21.90 10.92
N SER A 71 3.07 -21.60 9.90
CA SER A 71 3.82 -20.34 9.85
C SER A 71 2.92 -19.11 9.94
N THR A 72 3.41 -18.08 10.61
CA THR A 72 2.66 -16.83 10.84
C THR A 72 2.97 -15.81 9.76
N ILE A 73 1.93 -15.31 9.11
CA ILE A 73 2.01 -14.23 8.13
C ILE A 73 1.24 -13.03 8.66
N ILE A 74 1.89 -11.87 8.74
CA ILE A 74 1.21 -10.62 9.12
C ILE A 74 0.90 -9.76 7.88
N ILE A 75 -0.30 -9.19 7.83
CA ILE A 75 -0.78 -8.33 6.73
C ILE A 75 -1.42 -7.05 7.27
N PRO A 76 -1.58 -5.99 6.46
CA PRO A 76 -2.32 -4.79 6.86
C PRO A 76 -3.77 -5.10 7.20
N ASN A 77 -4.32 -4.42 8.21
CA ASN A 77 -5.70 -4.63 8.69
C ASN A 77 -6.75 -3.72 8.04
N ASP A 78 -6.35 -2.74 7.22
CA ASP A 78 -7.33 -2.00 6.43
C ASP A 78 -7.82 -2.86 5.25
N ILE A 79 -9.10 -2.72 4.93
CA ILE A 79 -9.80 -3.59 3.95
C ILE A 79 -9.04 -3.68 2.63
N THR A 80 -8.52 -2.56 2.13
CA THR A 80 -7.94 -2.51 0.79
C THR A 80 -6.54 -3.11 0.74
N ASN A 81 -5.67 -2.77 1.70
CA ASN A 81 -4.32 -3.31 1.72
C ASN A 81 -4.28 -4.75 2.22
N GLY A 82 -5.13 -5.12 3.19
CA GLY A 82 -5.27 -6.51 3.63
C GLY A 82 -5.73 -7.40 2.48
N GLY A 83 -6.74 -6.97 1.72
CA GLY A 83 -7.18 -7.71 0.54
C GLY A 83 -6.14 -7.77 -0.57
N ARG A 84 -5.41 -6.68 -0.82
CA ARG A 84 -4.25 -6.67 -1.73
C ARG A 84 -3.18 -7.66 -1.28
N SER A 85 -2.91 -7.78 0.03
CA SER A 85 -2.00 -8.79 0.57
C SER A 85 -2.50 -10.21 0.35
N LEU A 86 -3.79 -10.48 0.53
CA LEU A 86 -4.36 -11.80 0.24
C LEU A 86 -4.24 -12.17 -1.24
N LEU A 87 -4.44 -11.23 -2.16
CA LEU A 87 -4.19 -11.46 -3.59
C LEU A 87 -2.72 -11.82 -3.86
N LEU A 88 -1.78 -11.14 -3.20
CA LEU A 88 -0.36 -11.44 -3.32
C LEU A 88 -0.04 -12.86 -2.82
N LEU A 89 -0.58 -13.25 -1.66
CA LEU A 89 -0.39 -14.59 -1.10
C LEU A 89 -1.03 -15.68 -1.98
N ALA A 90 -2.21 -15.42 -2.54
CA ALA A 90 -2.88 -16.34 -3.46
C ALA A 90 -2.10 -16.53 -4.75
N LYS A 91 -1.56 -15.43 -5.31
CA LYS A 91 -0.69 -15.49 -6.49
C LYS A 91 0.58 -16.30 -6.25
N ALA A 92 1.12 -16.25 -5.04
CA ALA A 92 2.26 -17.07 -4.62
C ALA A 92 1.89 -18.53 -4.30
N GLY A 93 0.62 -18.92 -4.44
CA GLY A 93 0.15 -20.29 -4.18
C GLY A 93 0.04 -20.65 -2.69
N LEU A 94 0.15 -19.69 -1.78
CA LEU A 94 0.11 -19.94 -0.33
C LEU A 94 -1.31 -20.17 0.20
N ILE A 95 -2.29 -19.53 -0.45
CA ILE A 95 -3.71 -19.66 -0.16
C ILE A 95 -4.50 -19.74 -1.47
N THR A 96 -5.75 -20.18 -1.38
CA THR A 96 -6.71 -20.10 -2.48
C THR A 96 -7.83 -19.16 -2.07
N LEU A 97 -8.26 -18.32 -3.00
CA LEU A 97 -9.38 -17.40 -2.82
C LEU A 97 -10.59 -17.89 -3.63
N ARG A 98 -11.78 -17.45 -3.24
CA ARG A 98 -12.97 -17.57 -4.11
C ARG A 98 -12.71 -16.92 -5.47
N GLU A 99 -13.44 -17.38 -6.48
CA GLU A 99 -13.51 -16.71 -7.77
C GLU A 99 -14.15 -15.32 -7.62
N ASP A 100 -13.81 -14.39 -8.51
CA ASP A 100 -14.41 -13.05 -8.61
C ASP A 100 -14.36 -12.16 -7.35
N VAL A 101 -13.35 -12.35 -6.50
CA VAL A 101 -13.16 -11.57 -5.26
C VAL A 101 -12.76 -10.10 -5.46
N GLY A 102 -12.48 -9.69 -6.71
CA GLY A 102 -12.10 -8.33 -7.05
C GLY A 102 -10.72 -7.92 -6.52
N TYR A 103 -10.56 -6.64 -6.20
CA TYR A 103 -9.27 -6.03 -5.82
C TYR A 103 -8.94 -6.09 -4.32
N TYR A 104 -9.88 -6.46 -3.47
CA TYR A 104 -9.64 -6.49 -2.03
C TYR A 104 -10.48 -7.58 -1.35
N PRO A 105 -10.16 -8.87 -1.61
CA PRO A 105 -10.73 -9.99 -0.86
C PRO A 105 -10.58 -9.80 0.64
N ARG A 106 -11.38 -10.52 1.42
CA ARG A 106 -11.28 -10.61 2.87
C ARG A 106 -10.81 -12.00 3.27
N MET A 107 -10.45 -12.16 4.55
CA MET A 107 -10.18 -13.49 5.12
C MET A 107 -11.32 -14.49 4.88
N THR A 108 -12.57 -14.02 4.86
CA THR A 108 -13.75 -14.84 4.55
C THR A 108 -13.80 -15.35 3.11
N ASP A 109 -13.01 -14.80 2.20
CA ASP A 109 -12.87 -15.23 0.80
C ASP A 109 -11.82 -16.33 0.62
N VAL A 110 -11.04 -16.67 1.67
CA VAL A 110 -10.06 -17.75 1.62
C VAL A 110 -10.78 -19.11 1.61
N THR A 111 -10.57 -19.89 0.56
CA THR A 111 -11.16 -21.22 0.35
C THR A 111 -10.16 -22.35 0.55
N GLY A 112 -8.86 -22.05 0.54
CA GLY A 112 -7.79 -23.02 0.74
C GLY A 112 -6.61 -22.43 1.50
N ASN A 113 -6.07 -23.18 2.44
CA ASN A 113 -4.86 -22.84 3.20
C ASN A 113 -4.09 -24.15 3.49
N PRO A 114 -3.41 -24.73 2.48
CA PRO A 114 -2.85 -26.08 2.55
C PRO A 114 -1.78 -26.23 3.64
N HIS A 115 -1.09 -25.15 3.99
CA HIS A 115 -0.07 -25.11 5.04
C HIS A 115 -0.62 -24.64 6.39
N ASN A 116 -1.93 -24.50 6.56
CA ASN A 116 -2.54 -24.02 7.80
C ASN A 116 -1.87 -22.74 8.36
N LEU A 117 -1.53 -21.81 7.47
CA LEU A 117 -0.84 -20.57 7.78
C LEU A 117 -1.69 -19.72 8.73
N ASN A 118 -1.04 -19.12 9.73
CA ASN A 118 -1.66 -18.19 10.66
C ASN A 118 -1.58 -16.77 10.10
N ILE A 119 -2.61 -16.33 9.39
CA ILE A 119 -2.67 -14.97 8.82
C ILE A 119 -3.25 -14.02 9.87
N LEU A 120 -2.45 -13.06 10.32
CA LEU A 120 -2.83 -12.06 11.31
C LEU A 120 -2.85 -10.66 10.69
N GLU A 121 -3.86 -9.88 11.05
CA GLU A 121 -4.05 -8.51 10.55
C GLU A 121 -3.55 -7.49 11.59
N LEU A 122 -2.65 -6.60 11.19
CA LEU A 122 -2.09 -5.53 12.02
C LEU A 122 -2.19 -4.17 11.32
N GLU A 123 -2.12 -3.09 12.07
CA GLU A 123 -2.05 -1.76 11.46
C GLU A 123 -0.75 -1.62 10.63
N ALA A 124 -0.87 -1.06 9.43
CA ALA A 124 0.25 -0.98 8.49
C ALA A 124 1.56 -0.38 9.07
N PRO A 125 1.54 0.66 9.93
CA PRO A 125 2.74 1.18 10.58
C PRO A 125 3.45 0.20 11.53
N GLN A 126 2.74 -0.81 12.03
CA GLN A 126 3.27 -1.78 13.00
C GLN A 126 4.02 -2.93 12.32
N LEU A 127 3.69 -3.23 11.06
CA LEU A 127 4.21 -4.40 10.33
C LEU A 127 5.74 -4.45 10.26
N PRO A 128 6.48 -3.36 9.98
CA PRO A 128 7.93 -3.44 9.89
C PRO A 128 8.61 -3.84 11.20
N ARG A 129 8.05 -3.40 12.34
CA ARG A 129 8.57 -3.77 13.66
C ARG A 129 8.13 -5.17 14.06
N ALA A 130 6.89 -5.55 13.75
CA ALA A 130 6.36 -6.88 14.02
C ALA A 130 7.10 -7.97 13.22
N LEU A 131 7.68 -7.62 12.07
CA LEU A 131 8.54 -8.52 11.30
C LEU A 131 9.79 -9.00 12.08
N ASP A 132 10.26 -8.24 13.08
CA ASP A 132 11.39 -8.64 13.94
C ASP A 132 10.94 -9.56 15.10
N ASP A 133 9.64 -9.87 15.24
CA ASP A 133 9.14 -10.83 16.23
C ASP A 133 9.48 -12.26 15.81
N ASN A 134 10.02 -13.03 16.77
CA ASN A 134 10.38 -14.43 16.57
C ASN A 134 9.20 -15.36 16.26
N ASN A 135 7.95 -14.90 16.35
CA ASN A 135 6.75 -15.65 15.98
C ASN A 135 6.21 -15.26 14.60
N VAL A 136 6.78 -14.26 13.94
CA VAL A 136 6.39 -13.82 12.59
C VAL A 136 7.36 -14.42 11.58
N ASP A 137 6.85 -15.13 10.57
CA ASP A 137 7.67 -15.76 9.53
C ASP A 137 7.69 -14.93 8.25
N LEU A 138 6.62 -14.21 7.96
CA LEU A 138 6.50 -13.35 6.79
C LEU A 138 5.60 -12.14 7.10
N ALA A 139 5.93 -10.97 6.56
CA ALA A 139 5.11 -9.77 6.67
C ALA A 139 4.87 -9.15 5.29
N VAL A 140 3.62 -8.92 4.91
CA VAL A 140 3.30 -8.16 3.70
C VAL A 140 3.24 -6.68 4.06
N ILE A 141 4.16 -5.87 3.55
CA ILE A 141 4.37 -4.48 4.01
C ILE A 141 4.25 -3.50 2.83
N ASN A 142 3.43 -2.46 3.00
CA ASN A 142 3.35 -1.35 2.05
C ASN A 142 4.72 -0.65 1.90
N ASN A 143 5.06 -0.28 0.66
CA ASN A 143 6.34 0.37 0.33
C ASN A 143 6.67 1.57 1.24
N SER A 144 5.70 2.43 1.54
CA SER A 144 5.90 3.64 2.36
C SER A 144 6.36 3.36 3.79
N PHE A 145 6.09 2.15 4.32
CA PHE A 145 6.55 1.70 5.64
C PHE A 145 7.80 0.82 5.52
N ALA A 146 7.88 -0.02 4.48
CA ALA A 146 9.04 -0.86 4.20
C ALA A 146 10.32 -0.02 4.05
N VAL A 147 10.30 1.01 3.19
CA VAL A 147 11.48 1.85 2.92
C VAL A 147 11.96 2.58 4.17
N LYS A 148 11.04 3.04 5.04
CA LYS A 148 11.40 3.67 6.33
C LYS A 148 12.10 2.71 7.29
N ALA A 149 11.85 1.40 7.15
CA ALA A 149 12.50 0.34 7.91
C ALA A 149 13.75 -0.23 7.20
N GLY A 150 14.20 0.39 6.10
CA GLY A 150 15.34 -0.07 5.32
C GLY A 150 15.08 -1.34 4.51
N LEU A 151 13.80 -1.65 4.22
CA LEU A 151 13.39 -2.76 3.37
C LEU A 151 13.03 -2.23 1.98
N PHE A 152 13.65 -2.78 0.94
CA PHE A 152 13.43 -2.44 -0.46
C PHE A 152 12.78 -3.58 -1.21
N LEU A 153 12.23 -3.35 -2.42
CA LEU A 153 11.61 -4.44 -3.20
C LEU A 153 12.58 -5.60 -3.48
N THR A 154 13.88 -5.32 -3.56
CA THR A 154 14.93 -6.34 -3.74
C THR A 154 15.08 -7.30 -2.56
N ASP A 155 14.59 -6.91 -1.38
CA ASP A 155 14.60 -7.74 -0.17
C ASP A 155 13.29 -8.55 -0.02
N GLY A 156 12.33 -8.34 -0.93
CA GLY A 156 11.04 -9.02 -0.90
C GLY A 156 11.13 -10.47 -1.36
N ILE A 157 10.54 -11.38 -0.60
CA ILE A 157 10.40 -12.80 -0.92
C ILE A 157 9.29 -13.01 -1.95
N ILE A 158 8.21 -12.24 -1.83
CA ILE A 158 7.10 -12.19 -2.77
C ILE A 158 6.88 -10.73 -3.12
N VAL A 159 6.94 -10.38 -4.40
CA VAL A 159 6.81 -8.99 -4.85
C VAL A 159 5.64 -8.90 -5.81
N GLU A 160 4.77 -7.90 -5.60
CA GLU A 160 3.69 -7.61 -6.53
C GLU A 160 4.23 -7.15 -7.89
N ASP A 161 3.53 -7.49 -8.96
CA ASP A 161 3.95 -7.10 -10.32
C ASP A 161 3.96 -5.59 -10.50
N LYS A 162 4.78 -5.16 -11.46
CA LYS A 162 4.88 -3.76 -11.86
C LYS A 162 3.59 -3.22 -12.50
N ASP A 163 2.81 -4.10 -13.13
CA ASP A 163 1.52 -3.77 -13.77
C ASP A 163 0.35 -3.74 -12.76
N SER A 164 0.68 -3.50 -11.49
CA SER A 164 -0.25 -3.45 -10.38
C SER A 164 -1.31 -2.35 -10.57
N PRO A 165 -2.61 -2.65 -10.33
CA PRO A 165 -3.69 -1.68 -10.51
C PRO A 165 -3.71 -0.60 -9.41
N TYR A 166 -2.84 -0.71 -8.41
CA TYR A 166 -2.82 0.13 -7.20
C TYR A 166 -1.95 1.38 -7.37
N VAL A 167 -2.20 2.15 -8.44
CA VAL A 167 -1.55 3.45 -8.63
C VAL A 167 -1.93 4.41 -7.50
N ASN A 168 -0.93 5.11 -6.95
CA ASN A 168 -1.17 6.16 -5.98
C ASN A 168 -1.69 7.42 -6.69
N ILE A 169 -2.42 8.24 -5.94
CA ILE A 169 -3.17 9.37 -6.48
C ILE A 169 -2.93 10.64 -5.68
N ILE A 170 -3.06 11.77 -6.38
CA ILE A 170 -3.11 13.11 -5.82
C ILE A 170 -4.58 13.43 -5.52
N VAL A 171 -4.88 13.74 -4.26
CA VAL A 171 -6.26 13.94 -3.78
C VAL A 171 -6.42 15.33 -3.18
N ALA A 172 -7.51 15.99 -3.51
CA ALA A 172 -7.93 17.26 -2.91
C ALA A 172 -9.41 17.23 -2.54
N ARG A 173 -9.90 18.29 -1.89
CA ARG A 173 -11.32 18.48 -1.66
C ARG A 173 -12.00 18.95 -2.94
N GLU A 174 -13.29 18.65 -3.08
CA GLU A 174 -14.08 19.23 -4.18
C GLU A 174 -13.99 20.76 -4.21
N ASP A 175 -14.03 21.41 -3.04
CA ASP A 175 -14.07 22.87 -2.89
C ASP A 175 -12.76 23.62 -3.22
N ASN A 176 -11.61 22.92 -3.28
CA ASN A 176 -10.32 23.52 -3.63
C ASN A 176 -9.69 22.91 -4.91
N SER A 177 -10.37 21.99 -5.56
CA SER A 177 -9.90 21.27 -6.76
C SER A 177 -9.56 22.18 -7.96
N ASN A 178 -10.19 23.36 -8.03
CA ASN A 178 -9.97 24.34 -9.09
C ASN A 178 -8.95 25.44 -8.75
N ASP A 179 -8.35 25.39 -7.55
CA ASP A 179 -7.32 26.36 -7.15
C ASP A 179 -6.09 26.26 -8.07
N GLU A 180 -5.59 27.40 -8.53
CA GLU A 180 -4.43 27.46 -9.42
C GLU A 180 -3.17 26.84 -8.78
N ARG A 181 -3.00 26.99 -7.45
CA ARG A 181 -1.89 26.42 -6.69
C ARG A 181 -1.92 24.89 -6.74
N VAL A 182 -3.12 24.31 -6.65
CA VAL A 182 -3.36 22.87 -6.72
C VAL A 182 -3.06 22.32 -8.12
N ARG A 183 -3.51 23.01 -9.17
CA ARG A 183 -3.20 22.62 -10.56
C ARG A 183 -1.71 22.68 -10.86
N LYS A 184 -1.03 23.74 -10.42
CA LYS A 184 0.44 23.88 -10.55
C LYS A 184 1.18 22.78 -9.80
N PHE A 185 0.68 22.37 -8.64
CA PHE A 185 1.26 21.25 -7.89
C PHE A 185 1.20 19.93 -8.68
N VAL A 186 0.04 19.58 -9.27
CA VAL A 186 -0.10 18.36 -10.08
C VAL A 186 0.86 18.36 -11.27
N GLN A 187 0.95 19.48 -11.99
CA GLN A 187 1.88 19.62 -13.12
C GLN A 187 3.34 19.48 -12.70
N ALA A 188 3.73 20.07 -11.57
CA ALA A 188 5.08 19.94 -11.03
C ALA A 188 5.40 18.50 -10.60
N TYR A 189 4.42 17.80 -10.00
CA TYR A 189 4.57 16.41 -9.56
C TYR A 189 4.81 15.47 -10.74
N GLN A 190 4.10 15.63 -11.85
CA GLN A 190 4.21 14.77 -13.03
C GLN A 190 5.32 15.20 -14.00
N SER A 191 6.43 15.74 -13.46
CA SER A 191 7.57 16.22 -14.26
C SER A 191 8.67 15.17 -14.40
N GLU A 192 9.48 15.33 -15.45
CA GLU A 192 10.69 14.51 -15.67
C GLU A 192 11.68 14.58 -14.49
N GLU A 193 11.73 15.71 -13.80
CA GLU A 193 12.59 15.88 -12.62
C GLU A 193 12.13 14.97 -11.48
N VAL A 194 10.83 14.93 -11.19
CA VAL A 194 10.26 14.03 -10.17
C VAL A 194 10.42 12.57 -10.57
N LEU A 195 10.21 12.23 -11.85
CA LEU A 195 10.43 10.86 -12.35
C LEU A 195 11.90 10.42 -12.16
N ARG A 196 12.86 11.28 -12.52
CA ARG A 196 14.28 11.00 -12.34
C ARG A 196 14.65 10.85 -10.87
N THR A 197 14.16 11.72 -10.00
CA THR A 197 14.40 11.63 -8.56
C THR A 197 13.77 10.36 -7.98
N ALA A 198 12.56 9.99 -8.39
CA ALA A 198 11.90 8.77 -7.93
C ALA A 198 12.70 7.50 -8.31
N ARG A 199 13.28 7.44 -9.51
CA ARG A 199 14.16 6.32 -9.90
C ARG A 199 15.38 6.19 -8.99
N GLN A 200 15.97 7.30 -8.57
CA GLN A 200 17.13 7.33 -7.66
C GLN A 200 16.75 6.94 -6.24
N GLU A 201 15.75 7.60 -5.65
CA GLU A 201 15.35 7.42 -4.25
C GLU A 201 14.74 6.04 -4.00
N PHE A 202 13.98 5.51 -4.96
CA PHE A 202 13.29 4.22 -4.81
C PHE A 202 13.98 3.06 -5.54
N LYS A 203 15.16 3.27 -6.16
CA LYS A 203 15.89 2.25 -6.92
C LYS A 203 15.00 1.51 -7.92
N ASP A 204 14.29 2.28 -8.75
CA ASP A 204 13.28 1.79 -9.70
C ASP A 204 12.04 1.09 -9.08
N GLY A 205 11.87 1.15 -7.76
CA GLY A 205 10.69 0.65 -7.04
C GLY A 205 9.46 1.57 -7.09
N ALA A 206 9.58 2.74 -7.73
CA ALA A 206 8.49 3.66 -8.02
C ALA A 206 8.23 3.66 -9.53
N ILE A 207 7.14 3.04 -9.96
CA ILE A 207 6.80 2.89 -11.37
C ILE A 207 5.88 4.05 -11.78
N GLN A 208 6.21 4.75 -12.85
CA GLN A 208 5.43 5.89 -13.33
C GLN A 208 3.99 5.48 -13.62
N GLY A 209 3.02 6.23 -13.06
CA GLY A 209 1.59 5.93 -13.18
C GLY A 209 0.77 6.92 -14.01
N TRP A 210 1.41 7.94 -14.57
CA TRP A 210 0.81 8.91 -15.50
C TRP A 210 1.37 8.75 -16.92
#